data_AF-A0A1F5CVJ5-F1
#
_entry.id   AF-A0A1F5CVJ5-F1
#
_cell.length_a   1.000
_cell.length_b   1.000
_cell.length_c   1.000
_cell.angle_alpha   90.00
_cell.angle_beta   90.00
_cell.angle_gamma   90.00
#
_symmetry.space_group_name_H-M   'P 1'
#
loop_
_entity.id
_entity.type
_entity.pdbx_description
1 polymer ?
#
loop_
_entity_poly.entity_id
_entity_poly.type
_entity_poly.pdbx_seq_one_letter_code
_entity_poly.pdbx_strand_id
1 'polypeptide(L)'
;MHQLPFFVMPGIALAHLREELEIVEGDQRARLMLYRYGQRCGKALVENFGLSCSDLQEVKSIIEPVWMEAGLSRLRVESMEESEIIVNLEESVEAKEGNTCDFARGYLSGMISQLTGKRFEVDEVECASGGYISCVMQAYEVLDVLKPSRLQETEALRKYNLEGGYSYLIKEEIPDQAFDIFVDSVKHAVPCLCVSREYPEKVKDKHEVKTVPFLWLSMDQEKTYSRDPSNLALLYSDIKTFISDNKGCMVLLLGLEYLVSQNGFPKVLKLIQHINDKVAVTDSILVLSVSPMTMSEQDLKMLEKEMRAF
;
A
#
# COMPACT_ATOMS: atom_id res chain seq x y z
N MET A 1 1.97 -28.20 -15.61
CA MET A 1 0.76 -27.93 -14.79
C MET A 1 1.06 -28.36 -13.38
N HIS A 2 1.31 -27.42 -12.46
CA HIS A 2 1.36 -27.75 -11.04
C HIS A 2 -0.07 -27.98 -10.56
N GLN A 3 -0.33 -29.15 -9.98
CA GLN A 3 -1.61 -29.47 -9.35
C GLN A 3 -1.77 -28.57 -8.12
N LEU A 4 -2.81 -27.76 -8.09
CA LEU A 4 -3.13 -26.94 -6.91
C LEU A 4 -3.62 -27.83 -5.78
N PRO A 5 -3.00 -27.80 -4.58
CA PRO A 5 -3.62 -28.33 -3.39
C PRO A 5 -4.77 -27.40 -3.02
N PHE A 6 -6.00 -27.75 -3.39
CA PHE A 6 -7.19 -27.00 -3.00
C PHE A 6 -7.58 -27.37 -1.57
N PHE A 7 -7.79 -26.36 -0.73
CA PHE A 7 -8.20 -26.54 0.65
C PHE A 7 -9.65 -26.07 0.80
N VAL A 8 -10.57 -27.01 0.97
CA VAL A 8 -12.01 -26.73 1.07
C VAL A 8 -12.40 -26.56 2.53
N MET A 9 -13.05 -25.45 2.85
CA MET A 9 -13.63 -25.19 4.17
C MET A 9 -15.12 -24.87 4.06
N PRO A 10 -15.93 -25.21 5.08
CA PRO A 10 -17.31 -24.73 5.18
C PRO A 10 -17.36 -23.21 5.24
N GLY A 11 -18.36 -22.59 4.60
CA GLY A 11 -18.50 -21.12 4.56
C GLY A 11 -18.53 -20.46 5.95
N ILE A 12 -19.18 -21.11 6.93
CA ILE A 12 -19.25 -20.65 8.33
C ILE A 12 -17.88 -20.49 9.00
N ALA A 13 -16.85 -21.21 8.53
CA ALA A 13 -15.54 -21.13 9.15
C ALA A 13 -14.86 -19.77 8.94
N LEU A 14 -15.27 -19.01 7.91
CA LEU A 14 -14.86 -17.62 7.74
C LEU A 14 -15.50 -16.71 8.80
N ALA A 15 -16.76 -16.98 9.19
CA ALA A 15 -17.42 -16.28 10.29
C ALA A 15 -16.75 -16.59 11.64
N HIS A 16 -16.43 -17.86 11.92
CA HIS A 16 -15.67 -18.22 13.13
C HIS A 16 -14.28 -17.54 13.17
N LEU A 17 -13.58 -17.47 12.03
CA LEU A 17 -12.30 -16.76 11.96
C LEU A 17 -12.48 -15.26 12.28
N ARG A 18 -13.55 -14.66 11.75
CA ARG A 18 -13.89 -13.26 12.05
C ARG A 18 -14.12 -13.06 13.55
N GLU A 19 -14.97 -13.88 14.18
CA GLU A 19 -15.26 -13.79 15.62
C GLU A 19 -13.99 -13.85 16.47
N GLU A 20 -13.08 -14.79 16.18
CA GLU A 20 -11.81 -14.90 16.88
C GLU A 20 -10.93 -13.66 16.69
N LEU A 21 -10.87 -13.10 15.47
CA LEU A 21 -10.12 -11.86 15.21
C LEU A 21 -10.74 -10.66 15.93
N GLU A 22 -12.07 -10.58 16.00
CA GLU A 22 -12.78 -9.51 16.71
C GLU A 22 -12.51 -9.57 18.21
N ILE A 23 -12.46 -10.77 18.80
CA ILE A 23 -12.12 -10.97 20.22
C ILE A 23 -10.69 -10.48 20.53
N VAL A 24 -9.73 -10.74 19.65
CA VAL A 24 -8.31 -10.43 19.90
C VAL A 24 -7.95 -8.98 19.56
N GLU A 25 -8.44 -8.45 18.44
CA GLU A 25 -7.97 -7.18 17.85
C GLU A 25 -9.05 -6.08 17.82
N GLY A 26 -10.30 -6.43 18.09
CA GLY A 26 -11.45 -5.55 17.95
C GLY A 26 -11.99 -5.47 16.51
N ASP A 27 -13.26 -5.08 16.39
CA ASP A 27 -14.06 -5.10 15.15
C ASP A 27 -13.35 -4.43 13.95
N GLN A 28 -12.93 -3.17 14.10
CA GLN A 28 -12.33 -2.42 12.98
C GLN A 28 -11.05 -3.09 12.43
N ARG A 29 -10.21 -3.64 13.32
CA ARG A 29 -8.96 -4.30 12.90
C ARG A 29 -9.23 -5.67 12.29
N ALA A 30 -10.17 -6.43 12.86
CA ALA A 30 -10.56 -7.73 12.32
C ALA A 30 -11.05 -7.60 10.87
N ARG A 31 -11.93 -6.63 10.59
CA ARG A 31 -12.41 -6.33 9.22
C ARG A 31 -11.25 -6.01 8.27
N LEU A 32 -10.32 -5.16 8.69
CA LEU A 32 -9.15 -4.80 7.88
C LEU A 32 -8.23 -6.01 7.62
N MET A 33 -8.05 -6.89 8.60
CA MET A 33 -7.26 -8.10 8.45
C MET A 33 -7.90 -9.06 7.45
N LEU A 34 -9.22 -9.28 7.53
CA LEU A 34 -9.97 -10.11 6.58
C LEU A 34 -9.92 -9.54 5.17
N TYR A 35 -10.08 -8.23 5.01
CA TYR A 35 -9.93 -7.55 3.72
C TYR A 35 -8.55 -7.79 3.11
N ARG A 36 -7.47 -7.55 3.87
CA ARG A 36 -6.09 -7.76 3.39
C ARG A 36 -5.78 -9.22 3.10
N TYR A 37 -6.35 -10.13 3.90
CA TYR A 37 -6.20 -11.55 3.68
C TYR A 37 -6.90 -11.97 2.38
N GLY A 38 -8.14 -11.51 2.17
CA GLY A 38 -8.88 -11.67 0.92
C GLY A 38 -8.08 -11.19 -0.29
N GLN A 39 -7.49 -9.99 -0.23
CA GLN A 39 -6.64 -9.46 -1.32
C GLN A 39 -5.50 -10.41 -1.70
N ARG A 40 -4.83 -11.02 -0.72
CA ARG A 40 -3.76 -12.00 -0.99
C ARG A 40 -4.31 -13.25 -1.64
N CYS A 41 -5.45 -13.76 -1.17
CA CYS A 41 -6.10 -14.94 -1.72
C CYS A 41 -6.56 -14.71 -3.17
N GLY A 42 -7.18 -13.57 -3.47
CA GLY A 42 -7.63 -13.22 -4.82
C GLY A 42 -6.47 -13.08 -5.80
N LYS A 43 -5.37 -12.42 -5.39
CA LYS A 43 -4.14 -12.35 -6.21
C LYS A 43 -3.57 -13.73 -6.49
N ALA A 44 -3.43 -14.55 -5.46
CA ALA A 44 -2.89 -15.90 -5.59
C ALA A 44 -3.72 -16.77 -6.53
N LEU A 45 -5.06 -16.65 -6.52
CA LEU A 45 -5.92 -17.39 -7.45
C LEU A 45 -5.58 -17.05 -8.91
N VAL A 46 -5.52 -15.76 -9.23
CA VAL A 46 -5.22 -15.29 -10.60
C VAL A 46 -3.80 -15.68 -11.04
N GLU A 47 -2.81 -15.50 -10.16
CA GLU A 47 -1.42 -15.92 -10.41
C GLU A 47 -1.31 -17.40 -10.74
N ASN A 48 -2.05 -18.24 -10.01
CA ASN A 48 -2.03 -19.69 -10.20
C ASN A 48 -2.65 -20.13 -11.53
N PHE A 49 -3.68 -19.41 -12.00
CA PHE A 49 -4.23 -19.64 -13.34
C PHE A 49 -3.36 -19.04 -14.46
N GLY A 50 -2.34 -18.24 -14.13
CA GLY A 50 -1.48 -17.57 -15.10
C GLY A 50 -2.24 -16.58 -15.97
N LEU A 51 -3.29 -15.96 -15.43
CA LEU A 51 -4.16 -15.04 -16.15
C LEU A 51 -3.64 -13.61 -16.01
N SER A 52 -3.59 -12.90 -17.13
CA SER A 52 -3.42 -11.46 -17.19
C SER A 52 -4.30 -10.91 -18.30
N CYS A 53 -4.85 -9.73 -18.10
CA CYS A 53 -5.72 -9.05 -19.06
C CYS A 53 -5.02 -7.79 -19.55
N SER A 54 -5.14 -7.52 -20.85
CA SER A 54 -4.59 -6.34 -21.50
C SER A 54 -5.59 -5.18 -21.53
N ASP A 55 -6.89 -5.49 -21.48
CA ASP A 55 -7.98 -4.53 -21.43
C ASP A 55 -9.07 -4.94 -20.42
N LEU A 56 -10.00 -4.02 -20.15
CA LEU A 56 -11.11 -4.27 -19.23
C LEU A 56 -12.17 -5.20 -19.82
N GLN A 57 -12.29 -5.29 -21.15
CA GLN A 57 -13.26 -6.20 -21.79
C GLN A 57 -12.90 -7.66 -21.52
N GLU A 58 -11.62 -8.00 -21.57
CA GLU A 58 -11.10 -9.30 -21.15
C GLU A 58 -11.43 -9.59 -19.68
N VAL A 59 -11.24 -8.60 -18.79
CA VAL A 59 -11.59 -8.73 -17.36
C VAL A 59 -13.04 -9.13 -17.17
N LYS A 60 -13.99 -8.48 -17.87
CA LYS A 60 -15.43 -8.83 -17.76
C LYS A 60 -15.72 -10.28 -18.13
N SER A 61 -15.03 -10.82 -19.13
CA SER A 61 -15.24 -12.18 -19.59
C SER A 61 -14.66 -13.25 -18.66
N ILE A 62 -13.64 -12.88 -17.88
CA ILE A 62 -12.86 -13.81 -17.04
C ILE A 62 -13.25 -13.73 -15.57
N ILE A 63 -13.68 -12.55 -15.10
CA ILE A 63 -13.90 -12.29 -13.68
C ILE A 63 -14.98 -13.19 -13.07
N GLU A 64 -16.11 -13.40 -13.76
CA GLU A 64 -17.20 -14.26 -13.27
C GLU A 64 -16.77 -15.74 -13.21
N PRO A 65 -16.19 -16.34 -14.27
CA PRO A 65 -15.66 -17.71 -14.22
C PRO A 65 -14.63 -17.93 -13.11
N VAL A 66 -13.65 -17.02 -12.97
CA VAL A 66 -12.60 -17.14 -11.96
C VAL A 66 -13.16 -16.97 -10.56
N TRP A 67 -14.12 -16.06 -10.36
CA TRP A 67 -14.78 -15.89 -9.06
C TRP A 67 -15.54 -17.13 -8.59
N MET A 68 -16.15 -17.89 -9.51
CA MET A 68 -16.86 -19.12 -9.16
C MET A 68 -15.95 -20.15 -8.48
N GLU A 69 -14.66 -20.19 -8.83
CA GLU A 69 -13.67 -21.07 -8.20
C GLU A 69 -13.43 -20.72 -6.72
N ALA A 70 -13.65 -19.47 -6.32
CA ALA A 70 -13.50 -19.04 -4.94
C ALA A 70 -14.65 -19.53 -4.04
N GLY A 71 -15.84 -19.78 -4.60
CA GLY A 71 -17.00 -20.27 -3.85
C GLY A 71 -17.56 -19.30 -2.81
N LEU A 72 -17.27 -17.99 -2.92
CA LEU A 72 -17.66 -16.97 -1.93
C LEU A 72 -19.07 -16.42 -2.15
N SER A 73 -19.50 -16.34 -3.40
CA SER A 73 -20.80 -15.80 -3.83
C SER A 73 -20.98 -16.04 -5.33
N ARG A 74 -22.16 -15.70 -5.87
CA ARG A 74 -22.32 -15.54 -7.32
C ARG A 74 -22.09 -14.08 -7.68
N LEU A 75 -21.02 -13.82 -8.44
CA LEU A 75 -20.68 -12.48 -8.90
C LEU A 75 -21.37 -12.19 -10.24
N ARG A 76 -21.94 -10.99 -10.36
CA ARG A 76 -22.48 -10.43 -11.60
C ARG A 76 -21.93 -9.03 -11.82
N VAL A 77 -21.40 -8.77 -13.01
CA VAL A 77 -20.94 -7.42 -13.37
C VAL A 77 -22.13 -6.59 -13.83
N GLU A 78 -22.46 -5.53 -13.09
CA GLU A 78 -23.55 -4.61 -13.44
C GLU A 78 -23.08 -3.53 -14.43
N SER A 79 -22.00 -2.84 -14.08
CA SER A 79 -21.37 -1.85 -14.95
C SER A 79 -19.83 -1.98 -14.89
N MET A 80 -19.18 -1.51 -15.96
CA MET A 80 -17.73 -1.50 -16.04
C MET A 80 -17.29 -0.33 -16.93
N GLU A 81 -16.63 0.63 -16.30
CA GLU A 81 -16.02 1.82 -16.90
C GLU A 81 -14.48 1.73 -16.79
N GLU A 82 -13.75 2.69 -17.35
CA GLU A 82 -12.27 2.63 -17.42
C GLU A 82 -11.58 2.58 -16.05
N SER A 83 -12.16 3.21 -15.03
CA SER A 83 -11.58 3.31 -13.69
C SER A 83 -12.51 2.78 -12.59
N GLU A 84 -13.67 2.23 -12.95
CA GLU A 84 -14.71 1.84 -12.01
C GLU A 84 -15.46 0.60 -12.50
N ILE A 85 -15.72 -0.35 -11.59
CA ILE A 85 -16.44 -1.58 -11.86
C ILE A 85 -17.45 -1.80 -10.75
N ILE A 86 -18.72 -1.94 -11.10
CA ILE A 86 -19.78 -2.25 -10.14
C ILE A 86 -20.17 -3.70 -10.32
N VAL A 87 -20.08 -4.47 -9.23
CA VAL A 87 -20.46 -5.89 -9.23
C VAL A 87 -21.40 -6.21 -8.09
N ASN A 88 -22.34 -7.11 -8.38
CA ASN A 88 -23.29 -7.62 -7.42
C ASN A 88 -22.87 -9.02 -6.98
N LEU A 89 -22.80 -9.22 -5.67
CA LEU A 89 -22.58 -10.52 -5.05
C LEU A 89 -23.93 -11.03 -4.54
N GLU A 90 -24.45 -12.04 -5.23
CA GLU A 90 -25.61 -12.79 -4.79
C GLU A 90 -25.19 -13.97 -3.90
N GLU A 91 -26.02 -14.31 -2.92
CA GLU A 91 -25.81 -15.47 -2.05
C GLU A 91 -24.47 -15.46 -1.27
N SER A 92 -23.93 -14.27 -0.96
CA SER A 92 -22.65 -14.11 -0.23
C SER A 92 -22.60 -14.93 1.06
N VAL A 93 -21.51 -15.70 1.20
CA VAL A 93 -21.25 -16.53 2.39
C VAL A 93 -21.12 -15.66 3.64
N GLU A 94 -20.44 -14.52 3.57
CA GLU A 94 -20.29 -13.62 4.72
C GLU A 94 -21.61 -12.95 5.11
N ALA A 95 -22.36 -12.44 4.12
CA ALA A 95 -23.62 -11.76 4.40
C ALA A 95 -24.68 -12.67 4.99
N LYS A 96 -24.70 -13.97 4.61
CA LYS A 96 -25.61 -14.97 5.18
C LYS A 96 -25.38 -15.19 6.67
N GLU A 97 -24.14 -15.02 7.14
CA GLU A 97 -23.79 -15.10 8.57
C GLU A 97 -24.01 -13.77 9.31
N GLY A 98 -24.69 -12.79 8.69
CA GLY A 98 -25.00 -11.49 9.30
C GLY A 98 -23.83 -10.50 9.30
N ASN A 99 -22.78 -10.78 8.53
CA ASN A 99 -21.55 -10.00 8.50
C ASN A 99 -21.46 -9.09 7.27
N THR A 100 -20.62 -8.06 7.33
CA THR A 100 -20.11 -7.35 6.14
C THR A 100 -19.18 -8.26 5.35
N CYS A 101 -19.14 -8.11 4.01
CA CYS A 101 -18.39 -9.01 3.14
C CYS A 101 -16.91 -8.59 3.00
N ASP A 102 -16.22 -8.40 4.12
CA ASP A 102 -14.86 -7.85 4.14
C ASP A 102 -13.85 -8.74 3.40
N PHE A 103 -13.94 -10.06 3.56
CA PHE A 103 -13.05 -10.99 2.88
C PHE A 103 -13.35 -11.05 1.39
N ALA A 104 -14.62 -11.16 0.97
CA ALA A 104 -15.00 -11.17 -0.43
C ALA A 104 -14.63 -9.85 -1.13
N ARG A 105 -14.88 -8.72 -0.47
CA ARG A 105 -14.45 -7.39 -0.94
C ARG A 105 -12.93 -7.34 -1.18
N GLY A 106 -12.16 -7.85 -0.22
CA GLY A 106 -10.71 -8.00 -0.37
C GLY A 106 -10.32 -8.92 -1.51
N TYR A 107 -10.97 -10.08 -1.63
CA TYR A 107 -10.73 -11.07 -2.68
C TYR A 107 -10.92 -10.47 -4.07
N LEU A 108 -11.99 -9.71 -4.26
CA LEU A 108 -12.29 -9.03 -5.51
C LEU A 108 -11.22 -7.99 -5.85
N SER A 109 -10.84 -7.15 -4.88
CA SER A 109 -9.74 -6.18 -5.02
C SER A 109 -8.45 -6.86 -5.48
N GLY A 110 -8.09 -7.98 -4.85
CA GLY A 110 -6.89 -8.74 -5.20
C GLY A 110 -6.94 -9.31 -6.61
N MET A 111 -8.06 -9.93 -6.98
CA MET A 111 -8.28 -10.53 -8.28
C MET A 111 -8.23 -9.49 -9.42
N ILE A 112 -9.01 -8.40 -9.32
CA ILE A 112 -9.01 -7.34 -10.34
C ILE A 112 -7.63 -6.70 -10.45
N SER A 113 -6.96 -6.46 -9.31
CA SER A 113 -5.62 -5.86 -9.33
C SER A 113 -4.60 -6.74 -10.05
N GLN A 114 -4.69 -8.06 -9.86
CA GLN A 114 -3.78 -8.99 -10.52
C GLN A 114 -4.09 -9.14 -12.02
N LEU A 115 -5.37 -9.21 -12.39
CA LEU A 115 -5.79 -9.31 -13.79
C LEU A 115 -5.38 -8.08 -14.60
N THR A 116 -5.53 -6.88 -14.03
CA THR A 116 -5.27 -5.61 -14.73
C THR A 116 -3.83 -5.11 -14.60
N GLY A 117 -3.05 -5.62 -13.63
CA GLY A 117 -1.73 -5.08 -13.28
C GLY A 117 -1.74 -3.69 -12.64
N LYS A 118 -2.94 -3.14 -12.39
CA LYS A 118 -3.21 -1.87 -11.72
C LYS A 118 -3.75 -2.15 -10.32
N ARG A 119 -3.75 -1.17 -9.43
CA ARG A 119 -4.29 -1.35 -8.08
C ARG A 119 -5.77 -0.95 -8.07
N PHE A 120 -6.61 -1.87 -7.62
CA PHE A 120 -8.03 -1.62 -7.40
C PHE A 120 -8.36 -1.77 -5.92
N GLU A 121 -9.10 -0.82 -5.36
CA GLU A 121 -9.75 -0.98 -4.06
C GLU A 121 -11.25 -1.17 -4.29
N VAL A 122 -11.92 -1.76 -3.31
CA VAL A 122 -13.32 -2.12 -3.41
C VAL A 122 -14.02 -1.69 -2.15
N ASP A 123 -15.12 -0.95 -2.31
CA ASP A 123 -16.03 -0.59 -1.25
C ASP A 123 -17.35 -1.35 -1.38
N GLU A 124 -17.88 -1.79 -0.24
CA GLU A 124 -19.20 -2.42 -0.16
C GLU A 124 -20.23 -1.30 0.08
N VAL A 125 -20.99 -0.96 -0.97
CA VAL A 125 -21.98 0.13 -0.96
C VAL A 125 -23.28 -0.32 -0.32
N GLU A 126 -23.70 -1.54 -0.64
CA GLU A 126 -24.88 -2.20 -0.09
C GLU A 126 -24.52 -3.61 0.34
N CYS A 127 -25.15 -4.10 1.41
CA CYS A 127 -24.89 -5.45 1.93
C CYS A 127 -26.20 -6.16 2.30
N ALA A 128 -26.34 -7.42 1.90
CA ALA A 128 -27.52 -8.21 2.22
C ALA A 128 -27.72 -8.42 3.74
N SER A 129 -26.64 -8.44 4.53
CA SER A 129 -26.74 -8.49 6.00
C SER A 129 -27.36 -7.22 6.60
N GLY A 130 -27.24 -6.09 5.89
CA GLY A 130 -27.88 -4.81 6.22
C GLY A 130 -29.33 -4.68 5.74
N GLY A 131 -29.90 -5.72 5.14
CA GLY A 131 -31.29 -5.74 4.65
C GLY A 131 -31.47 -5.38 3.16
N TYR A 132 -30.38 -5.22 2.41
CA TYR A 132 -30.42 -5.04 0.95
C TYR A 132 -30.65 -6.38 0.22
N ILE A 133 -31.05 -6.30 -1.05
CA ILE A 133 -31.39 -7.50 -1.86
C ILE A 133 -30.13 -8.28 -2.25
N SER A 134 -29.01 -7.58 -2.46
CA SER A 134 -27.71 -8.13 -2.84
C SER A 134 -26.59 -7.32 -2.17
N CYS A 135 -25.37 -7.84 -2.18
CA CYS A 135 -24.22 -7.04 -1.79
C CYS A 135 -23.63 -6.35 -3.03
N VAL A 136 -23.64 -5.02 -3.05
CA VAL A 136 -23.13 -4.21 -4.17
C VAL A 136 -21.72 -3.77 -3.84
N MET A 137 -20.78 -4.14 -4.71
CA MET A 137 -19.36 -3.83 -4.59
C MET A 137 -18.97 -2.84 -5.68
N GLN A 138 -18.40 -1.71 -5.27
CA GLN A 138 -17.84 -0.70 -6.15
C GLN A 138 -16.32 -0.83 -6.11
N ALA A 139 -15.75 -1.38 -7.18
CA ALA A 139 -14.31 -1.45 -7.38
C ALA A 139 -13.85 -0.21 -8.15
N TYR A 140 -12.83 0.48 -7.67
CA TYR A 140 -12.26 1.62 -8.36
C TYR A 140 -10.74 1.48 -8.47
N GLU A 141 -10.22 1.92 -9.60
CA GLU A 141 -8.77 2.01 -9.79
C GLU A 141 -8.24 3.05 -8.81
N VAL A 142 -7.50 2.58 -7.83
CA VAL A 142 -6.65 3.45 -7.03
C VAL A 142 -5.42 3.64 -7.87
N LEU A 143 -5.26 4.85 -8.43
CA LEU A 143 -3.98 5.26 -9.02
C LEU A 143 -2.90 4.86 -8.03
N ASP A 144 -2.10 3.86 -8.41
CA ASP A 144 -1.14 3.23 -7.53
C ASP A 144 -0.12 4.29 -7.22
N VAL A 145 -0.35 5.01 -6.11
CA VAL A 145 0.41 6.21 -5.81
C VAL A 145 1.88 5.80 -5.72
N LEU A 146 2.17 4.53 -5.38
CA LEU A 146 3.49 3.91 -5.28
C LEU A 146 4.16 3.47 -6.59
N LYS A 147 3.50 3.50 -7.77
CA LYS A 147 4.21 3.29 -9.04
C LYS A 147 4.63 4.65 -9.60
N PRO A 148 5.93 4.97 -9.64
CA PRO A 148 6.37 6.18 -10.30
C PRO A 148 5.97 6.10 -11.77
N SER A 149 5.31 7.14 -12.28
CA SER A 149 5.07 7.25 -13.72
C SER A 149 6.43 7.32 -14.42
N ARG A 150 6.60 6.67 -15.58
CA ARG A 150 7.86 6.68 -16.34
C ARG A 150 8.25 8.14 -16.63
N LEU A 151 9.25 8.62 -15.89
CA LEU A 151 9.82 9.95 -16.08
C LEU A 151 10.79 9.89 -17.28
N GLN A 152 10.76 10.90 -18.14
CA GLN A 152 11.77 11.05 -19.19
C GLN A 152 13.05 11.56 -18.53
N GLU A 153 14.17 10.87 -18.74
CA GLU A 153 15.47 11.33 -18.26
C GLU A 153 15.78 12.70 -18.89
N THR A 154 16.09 13.67 -18.04
CA THR A 154 16.61 14.96 -18.51
C THR A 154 18.13 14.85 -18.69
N GLU A 155 18.68 15.34 -19.81
CA GLU A 155 20.13 15.38 -20.10
C GLU A 155 20.95 16.30 -19.17
N ALA A 156 20.33 16.90 -18.15
CA ALA A 156 21.00 17.78 -17.20
C ALA A 156 22.03 17.00 -16.35
N LEU A 157 23.06 17.68 -15.86
CA LEU A 157 23.99 17.09 -14.89
C LEU A 157 23.29 16.94 -13.54
N ARG A 158 23.39 15.74 -12.92
CA ARG A 158 22.93 15.49 -11.55
C ARG A 158 23.55 16.49 -10.58
N LYS A 159 22.72 17.22 -9.84
CA LYS A 159 23.19 18.15 -8.81
C LYS A 159 23.76 17.39 -7.61
N TYR A 160 23.15 16.26 -7.26
CA TYR A 160 23.54 15.41 -6.14
C TYR A 160 23.88 14.00 -6.63
N ASN A 161 24.99 13.44 -6.13
CA ASN A 161 25.41 12.08 -6.45
C ASN A 161 25.50 11.24 -5.18
N LEU A 162 24.37 10.65 -4.81
CA LEU A 162 24.25 9.72 -3.70
C LEU A 162 24.61 8.31 -4.16
N GLU A 163 25.33 7.58 -3.32
CA GLU A 163 25.72 6.20 -3.59
C GLU A 163 24.53 5.27 -3.27
N GLY A 164 24.19 4.40 -4.23
CA GLY A 164 23.16 3.38 -4.03
C GLY A 164 23.52 2.41 -2.91
N GLY A 165 22.50 1.83 -2.28
CA GLY A 165 22.64 0.90 -1.17
C GLY A 165 22.90 1.55 0.18
N TYR A 166 22.86 2.89 0.27
CA TYR A 166 23.10 3.63 1.51
C TYR A 166 21.90 4.48 1.93
N SER A 167 21.82 4.67 3.24
CA SER A 167 20.85 5.54 3.89
C SER A 167 21.56 6.81 4.41
N TYR A 168 20.95 7.97 4.17
CA TYR A 168 21.50 9.30 4.46
C TYR A 168 20.63 10.06 5.45
N LEU A 169 21.28 10.65 6.46
CA LEU A 169 20.65 11.49 7.47
C LEU A 169 21.00 12.96 7.21
N ILE A 170 19.97 13.78 7.01
CA ILE A 170 20.07 15.23 6.83
C ILE A 170 19.56 15.90 8.11
N LYS A 171 20.40 16.75 8.68
CA LYS A 171 20.10 17.49 9.91
C LYS A 171 19.65 18.90 9.55
N GLU A 172 18.34 19.14 9.59
CA GLU A 172 17.73 20.40 9.19
C GLU A 172 16.44 20.67 9.95
N GLU A 173 16.12 21.95 10.18
CA GLU A 173 14.87 22.35 10.85
C GLU A 173 13.66 22.34 9.90
N ILE A 174 13.91 22.70 8.65
CA ILE A 174 12.93 22.70 7.56
C ILE A 174 13.53 21.82 6.47
N PRO A 175 12.78 20.85 5.92
CA PRO A 175 13.31 19.81 5.04
C PRO A 175 13.63 20.29 3.60
N ASP A 176 14.20 21.48 3.43
CA ASP A 176 14.46 22.07 2.12
C ASP A 176 15.58 21.32 1.38
N GLN A 177 16.65 20.91 2.09
CA GLN A 177 17.77 20.19 1.49
C GLN A 177 17.37 18.76 1.12
N ALA A 178 16.64 18.07 2.00
CA ALA A 178 16.12 16.73 1.69
C ALA A 178 15.17 16.75 0.49
N PHE A 179 14.30 17.76 0.37
CA PHE A 179 13.43 17.90 -0.79
C PHE A 179 14.17 18.24 -2.07
N ASP A 180 15.21 19.08 -2.03
CA ASP A 180 15.98 19.42 -3.23
C ASP A 180 16.72 18.19 -3.81
N ILE A 181 17.29 17.37 -2.94
CA ILE A 181 17.89 16.07 -3.29
C ILE A 181 16.84 15.13 -3.92
N PHE A 182 15.65 15.09 -3.34
CA PHE A 182 14.54 14.27 -3.82
C PHE A 182 14.07 14.73 -5.20
N VAL A 183 13.89 16.04 -5.40
CA VAL A 183 13.46 16.63 -6.68
C VAL A 183 14.51 16.41 -7.77
N ASP A 184 15.81 16.53 -7.45
CA ASP A 184 16.90 16.19 -8.37
C ASP A 184 16.78 14.73 -8.85
N SER A 185 16.56 13.81 -7.92
CA SER A 185 16.40 12.37 -8.25
C SER A 185 15.19 12.10 -9.13
N VAL A 186 14.06 12.77 -8.86
CA VAL A 186 12.85 12.70 -9.70
C VAL A 186 13.12 13.20 -11.12
N LYS A 187 13.85 14.32 -11.29
CA LYS A 187 14.22 14.86 -12.61
C LYS A 187 15.12 13.92 -13.42
N HIS A 188 15.89 13.08 -12.74
CA HIS A 188 16.74 12.05 -13.34
C HIS A 188 16.06 10.68 -13.45
N ALA A 189 14.72 10.66 -13.45
CA ALA A 189 13.89 9.49 -13.64
C ALA A 189 14.13 8.34 -12.66
N VAL A 190 14.67 8.65 -11.48
CA VAL A 190 14.78 7.68 -10.39
C VAL A 190 13.37 7.44 -9.81
N PRO A 191 12.93 6.18 -9.66
CA PRO A 191 11.72 5.85 -8.92
C PRO A 191 11.78 6.42 -7.50
N CYS A 192 10.86 7.33 -7.13
CA CYS A 192 10.90 8.04 -5.85
C CYS A 192 9.63 7.81 -5.02
N LEU A 193 9.75 7.70 -3.70
CA LEU A 193 8.63 7.67 -2.75
C LEU A 193 8.85 8.70 -1.65
N CYS A 194 7.88 9.57 -1.40
CA CYS A 194 7.91 10.50 -0.27
C CYS A 194 6.97 10.04 0.85
N VAL A 195 7.46 10.02 2.08
CA VAL A 195 6.64 9.91 3.29
C VAL A 195 6.70 11.26 3.99
N SER A 196 5.54 11.87 4.25
CA SER A 196 5.48 13.22 4.86
C SER A 196 4.29 13.38 5.78
N ARG A 197 4.42 14.30 6.75
CA ARG A 197 3.30 14.78 7.57
C ARG A 197 2.53 15.91 6.88
N GLU A 198 3.17 16.61 5.95
CA GLU A 198 2.49 17.62 5.14
C GLU A 198 1.55 16.97 4.13
N TYR A 199 0.43 17.65 3.86
CA TYR A 199 -0.60 17.14 2.96
C TYR A 199 -0.03 16.98 1.52
N PRO A 200 -0.08 15.78 0.92
CA PRO A 200 0.64 15.50 -0.33
C PRO A 200 0.34 16.43 -1.50
N GLU A 201 -0.92 16.84 -1.71
CA GLU A 201 -1.27 17.70 -2.84
C GLU A 201 -0.54 19.05 -2.79
N LYS A 202 -0.43 19.63 -1.58
CA LYS A 202 0.30 20.89 -1.37
C LYS A 202 1.79 20.74 -1.67
N VAL A 203 2.40 19.63 -1.25
CA VAL A 203 3.82 19.37 -1.48
C VAL A 203 4.08 19.13 -2.97
N LYS A 204 3.23 18.34 -3.62
CA LYS A 204 3.33 18.04 -5.06
C LYS A 204 3.25 19.30 -5.91
N ASP A 205 2.34 20.22 -5.59
CA ASP A 205 2.21 21.48 -6.32
C ASP A 205 3.40 22.41 -6.04
N LYS A 206 3.85 22.52 -4.78
CA LYS A 206 4.99 23.37 -4.40
C LYS A 206 6.30 22.96 -5.10
N HIS A 207 6.54 21.66 -5.26
CA HIS A 207 7.80 21.11 -5.76
C HIS A 207 7.71 20.54 -7.19
N GLU A 208 6.56 20.70 -7.87
CA GLU A 208 6.31 20.21 -9.23
C GLU A 208 6.50 18.69 -9.43
N VAL A 209 6.30 17.89 -8.37
CA VAL A 209 6.50 16.43 -8.34
C VAL A 209 5.19 15.64 -8.42
N LYS A 210 4.30 16.01 -9.34
CA LYS A 210 2.92 15.48 -9.43
C LYS A 210 2.85 13.95 -9.63
N THR A 211 3.83 13.42 -10.34
CA THR A 211 3.97 12.00 -10.75
C THR A 211 4.47 11.08 -9.65
N VAL A 212 4.88 11.64 -8.51
CA VAL A 212 5.62 10.91 -7.48
C VAL A 212 4.68 10.34 -6.41
N PRO A 213 4.94 9.12 -5.93
CA PRO A 213 4.31 8.56 -4.75
C PRO A 213 4.43 9.36 -3.47
N PHE A 214 3.31 9.45 -2.74
CA PHE A 214 3.30 10.00 -1.39
C PHE A 214 2.56 9.07 -0.42
N LEU A 215 3.12 8.91 0.78
CA LEU A 215 2.42 8.40 1.96
C LEU A 215 2.28 9.53 2.97
N TRP A 216 1.06 9.80 3.38
CA TRP A 216 0.75 10.88 4.31
C TRP A 216 0.61 10.35 5.73
N LEU A 217 1.48 10.80 6.64
CA LEU A 217 1.40 10.46 8.05
C LEU A 217 0.28 11.26 8.72
N SER A 218 -0.90 10.63 8.86
CA SER A 218 -2.08 11.25 9.43
C SER A 218 -2.92 10.23 10.22
N MET A 219 -3.58 10.72 11.27
CA MET A 219 -4.56 9.93 12.03
C MET A 219 -5.87 9.77 11.24
N ASP A 220 -6.12 10.67 10.30
CA ASP A 220 -7.26 10.62 9.40
C ASP A 220 -6.98 9.60 8.28
N GLN A 221 -7.77 8.53 8.23
CA GLN A 221 -7.60 7.41 7.28
C GLN A 221 -8.56 7.50 6.08
N GLU A 222 -9.23 8.63 5.84
CA GLU A 222 -10.14 8.79 4.69
C GLU A 222 -9.43 8.68 3.33
N LYS A 223 -8.14 9.01 3.27
CA LYS A 223 -7.35 8.95 2.03
C LYS A 223 -6.59 7.63 1.91
N THR A 224 -6.62 7.00 0.74
CA THR A 224 -5.92 5.74 0.45
C THR A 224 -4.40 5.81 0.60
N TYR A 225 -3.81 7.01 0.50
CA TYR A 225 -2.39 7.28 0.75
C TYR A 225 -2.09 7.71 2.20
N SER A 226 -3.10 7.78 3.06
CA SER A 226 -2.92 8.10 4.48
C SER A 226 -2.43 6.88 5.26
N ARG A 227 -1.50 7.11 6.19
CA ARG A 227 -0.92 6.10 7.05
C ARG A 227 -0.93 6.59 8.49
N ASP A 228 -1.60 5.81 9.32
CA ASP A 228 -1.59 6.02 10.76
C ASP A 228 -0.15 5.92 11.27
N PRO A 229 0.39 6.98 11.89
CA PRO A 229 1.76 7.01 12.39
C PRO A 229 2.03 5.97 13.47
N SER A 230 1.00 5.48 14.18
CA SER A 230 1.12 4.40 15.18
C SER A 230 1.25 3.01 14.55
N ASN A 231 0.88 2.88 13.27
CA ASN A 231 0.94 1.62 12.53
C ASN A 231 2.25 1.49 11.74
N LEU A 232 3.38 1.41 12.46
CA LEU A 232 4.71 1.24 11.86
C LEU A 232 4.82 0.01 10.96
N ALA A 233 4.05 -1.05 11.25
CA ALA A 233 4.06 -2.28 10.46
C ALA A 233 3.47 -2.08 9.05
N LEU A 234 2.39 -1.30 8.94
CA LEU A 234 1.82 -0.93 7.65
C LEU A 234 2.79 -0.03 6.87
N LEU A 235 3.30 1.03 7.51
CA LEU A 235 4.26 1.93 6.88
C LEU A 235 5.49 1.17 6.34
N TYR A 236 6.05 0.26 7.14
CA TYR A 236 7.12 -0.63 6.70
C TYR A 236 6.71 -1.46 5.48
N SER A 237 5.51 -2.05 5.51
CA SER A 237 5.03 -2.90 4.41
C SER A 237 4.95 -2.11 3.11
N ASP A 238 4.40 -0.89 3.12
CA ASP A 238 4.30 -0.06 1.91
C ASP A 238 5.67 0.32 1.36
N ILE A 239 6.59 0.79 2.24
CA ILE A 239 7.97 1.14 1.84
C ILE A 239 8.71 -0.08 1.30
N LYS A 240 8.58 -1.23 1.96
CA LYS A 240 9.20 -2.49 1.53
C LYS A 240 8.68 -2.92 0.16
N THR A 241 7.37 -2.86 -0.06
CA THR A 241 6.75 -3.17 -1.35
C THR A 241 7.29 -2.24 -2.43
N PHE A 242 7.31 -0.93 -2.19
CA PHE A 242 7.87 0.05 -3.11
C PHE A 242 9.32 -0.25 -3.52
N ILE A 243 10.19 -0.51 -2.53
CA ILE A 243 11.61 -0.83 -2.77
C ILE A 243 11.77 -2.16 -3.53
N SER A 244 10.88 -3.12 -3.28
CA SER A 244 10.95 -4.44 -3.91
C SER A 244 10.48 -4.40 -5.36
N ASP A 245 9.51 -3.53 -5.67
CA ASP A 245 8.96 -3.33 -7.01
C ASP A 245 9.83 -2.39 -7.87
N ASN A 246 10.67 -1.55 -7.24
CA ASN A 246 11.52 -0.57 -7.92
C ASN A 246 12.99 -0.67 -7.45
N LYS A 247 13.85 -1.31 -8.25
CA LYS A 247 15.31 -1.35 -7.97
C LYS A 247 15.95 0.02 -8.18
N GLY A 248 16.94 0.37 -7.36
CA GLY A 248 17.64 1.66 -7.46
C GLY A 248 16.74 2.86 -7.16
N CYS A 249 15.67 2.66 -6.37
CA CYS A 249 14.71 3.71 -6.03
C CYS A 249 15.24 4.64 -4.93
N MET A 250 14.60 5.79 -4.75
CA MET A 250 14.84 6.69 -3.61
C MET A 250 13.59 6.79 -2.74
N VAL A 251 13.75 6.61 -1.43
CA VAL A 251 12.70 6.87 -0.43
C VAL A 251 13.10 8.07 0.40
N LEU A 252 12.27 9.11 0.41
CA LEU A 252 12.39 10.24 1.32
C LEU A 252 11.42 10.05 2.49
N LEU A 253 11.95 9.99 3.71
CA LEU A 253 11.16 9.86 4.94
C LEU A 253 11.28 11.13 5.78
N LEU A 254 10.19 11.89 5.83
CA LEU A 254 10.02 13.09 6.64
C LEU A 254 9.10 12.82 7.83
N GLY A 255 9.22 13.66 8.86
CA GLY A 255 8.40 13.54 10.07
C GLY A 255 8.84 12.39 10.98
N LEU A 256 10.14 12.12 11.03
CA LEU A 256 10.73 11.13 11.93
C LEU A 256 10.36 11.44 13.39
N GLU A 257 10.40 12.72 13.76
CA GLU A 257 10.00 13.25 15.06
C GLU A 257 8.58 12.84 15.41
N TYR A 258 7.68 12.91 14.42
CA TYR A 258 6.29 12.54 14.61
C TYR A 258 6.16 11.04 14.87
N LEU A 259 6.83 10.20 14.09
CA LEU A 259 6.86 8.75 14.34
C LEU A 259 7.43 8.41 15.71
N VAL A 260 8.51 9.08 16.13
CA VAL A 260 9.13 8.90 17.45
C VAL A 260 8.17 9.32 18.56
N SER A 261 7.46 10.45 18.40
CA SER A 261 6.49 10.92 19.39
C SER A 261 5.33 9.94 19.61
N GLN A 262 4.88 9.25 18.56
CA GLN A 262 3.75 8.34 18.63
C GLN A 262 4.13 6.93 19.11
N ASN A 263 5.36 6.48 18.81
CA ASN A 263 5.74 5.07 19.00
C ASN A 263 6.88 4.85 20.00
N GLY A 264 7.63 5.91 20.33
CA GLY A 264 8.90 5.83 21.03
C GLY A 264 10.07 5.51 20.09
N PHE A 265 11.23 6.10 20.39
CA PHE A 265 12.43 5.98 19.56
C PHE A 265 12.87 4.54 19.27
N PRO A 266 12.89 3.59 20.24
CA PRO A 266 13.38 2.23 19.97
C PRO A 266 12.60 1.49 18.88
N LYS A 267 11.28 1.75 18.76
CA LYS A 267 10.46 1.11 17.72
C LYS A 267 10.74 1.71 16.34
N VAL A 268 10.92 3.03 16.28
CA VAL A 268 11.22 3.74 15.04
C VAL A 268 12.63 3.43 14.55
N LEU A 269 13.61 3.31 15.45
CA LEU A 269 14.96 2.89 15.08
C LEU A 269 14.95 1.49 14.43
N LYS A 270 14.20 0.54 14.99
CA LYS A 270 14.04 -0.80 14.39
C LYS A 270 13.39 -0.75 13.01
N LEU A 271 12.39 0.12 12.82
CA LEU A 271 11.80 0.35 11.50
C LEU A 271 12.87 0.81 10.50
N ILE A 272 13.67 1.83 10.87
CA ILE A 272 14.74 2.35 10.02
C ILE A 272 15.76 1.27 9.69
N GLN A 273 16.19 0.47 10.69
CA GLN A 273 17.10 -0.66 10.48
C GLN A 273 16.56 -1.66 9.45
N HIS A 274 15.28 -2.04 9.57
CA HIS A 274 14.65 -2.95 8.61
C HIS A 274 14.54 -2.36 7.21
N ILE A 275 14.32 -1.05 7.07
CA ILE A 275 14.34 -0.38 5.76
C ILE A 275 15.78 -0.35 5.22
N ASN A 276 16.77 -0.04 6.05
CA ASN A 276 18.18 0.03 5.67
C ASN A 276 18.68 -1.33 5.11
N ASP A 277 18.29 -2.44 5.74
CA ASP A 277 18.57 -3.79 5.23
C ASP A 277 18.03 -3.99 3.81
N LYS A 278 16.88 -3.42 3.48
CA LYS A 278 16.27 -3.52 2.13
C LYS A 278 16.94 -2.59 1.14
N VAL A 279 17.26 -1.37 1.57
CA VAL A 279 17.98 -0.36 0.78
C VAL A 279 19.32 -0.93 0.30
N ALA A 280 20.11 -1.51 1.22
CA ALA A 280 21.40 -2.12 0.92
C ALA A 280 21.34 -3.26 -0.12
N VAL A 281 20.31 -4.12 -0.06
CA VAL A 281 20.18 -5.27 -0.97
C VAL A 281 19.65 -4.89 -2.35
N THR A 282 18.94 -3.76 -2.48
CA THR A 282 18.26 -3.35 -3.72
C THR A 282 18.95 -2.20 -4.46
N ASP A 283 20.12 -1.77 -3.97
CA ASP A 283 20.84 -0.59 -4.46
C ASP A 283 20.00 0.69 -4.42
N SER A 284 18.99 0.72 -3.55
CA SER A 284 18.11 1.88 -3.35
C SER A 284 18.77 2.90 -2.43
N ILE A 285 18.16 4.08 -2.27
CA ILE A 285 18.64 5.15 -1.38
C ILE A 285 17.51 5.51 -0.42
N LEU A 286 17.83 5.64 0.87
CA LEU A 286 16.92 6.22 1.86
C LEU A 286 17.47 7.58 2.31
N VAL A 287 16.64 8.61 2.26
CA VAL A 287 16.93 9.94 2.78
C VAL A 287 16.00 10.21 3.96
N LEU A 288 16.57 10.55 5.11
CA LEU A 288 15.83 10.97 6.30
C LEU A 288 16.21 12.40 6.65
N SER A 289 15.20 13.21 6.95
CA SER A 289 15.37 14.53 7.57
C SER A 289 15.05 14.44 9.05
N VAL A 290 15.87 15.08 9.88
CA VAL A 290 15.59 15.24 11.31
C VAL A 290 16.01 16.63 11.81
N SER A 291 15.16 17.26 12.62
CA SER A 291 15.54 18.44 13.40
C SER A 291 16.34 18.03 14.63
N PRO A 292 17.64 18.38 14.74
CA PRO A 292 18.47 17.96 15.86
C PRO A 292 17.96 18.46 17.23
N MET A 293 17.23 19.57 17.26
CA MET A 293 16.69 20.16 18.50
C MET A 293 15.47 19.41 19.05
N THR A 294 14.85 18.55 18.24
CA THR A 294 13.63 17.83 18.60
C THR A 294 13.87 16.42 19.12
N MET A 295 15.13 15.97 19.14
CA MET A 295 15.53 14.64 19.59
C MET A 295 16.58 14.71 20.70
N SER A 296 16.63 13.65 21.51
CA SER A 296 17.70 13.53 22.51
C SER A 296 19.05 13.28 21.84
N GLU A 297 20.14 13.74 22.44
CA GLU A 297 21.50 13.49 21.92
C GLU A 297 21.82 12.00 21.78
N GLN A 298 21.26 11.17 22.68
CA GLN A 298 21.46 9.73 22.65
C GLN A 298 20.79 9.10 21.42
N ASP A 299 19.53 9.47 21.17
CA ASP A 299 18.76 8.95 20.04
C ASP A 299 19.36 9.41 18.70
N LEU A 300 19.78 10.68 18.63
CA LEU A 300 20.44 11.23 17.44
C LEU A 300 21.75 10.50 17.12
N LYS A 301 22.58 10.21 18.13
CA LYS A 301 23.81 9.41 17.94
C LYS A 301 23.53 7.97 17.50
N MET A 302 22.41 7.40 17.89
CA MET A 302 22.01 6.06 17.43
C MET A 302 21.61 6.08 15.95
N LEU A 303 20.93 7.14 15.50
CA LEU A 303 20.63 7.34 14.08
C LEU A 303 21.91 7.59 13.25
N GLU A 304 22.82 8.44 13.74
CA GLU A 304 24.09 8.74 13.07
C GLU A 304 25.01 7.52 12.92
N LYS A 305 24.87 6.51 13.79
CA LYS A 305 25.60 5.25 13.63
C LYS A 305 25.05 4.37 12.50
N GLU A 306 23.76 4.49 12.23
CA GLU A 306 23.06 3.65 11.28
C GLU A 306 22.99 4.23 9.88
N MET A 307 23.29 5.51 9.75
CA MET A 307 23.13 6.28 8.52
C MET A 307 24.37 7.12 8.24
N ARG A 308 24.64 7.35 6.96
CA ARG A 308 25.69 8.29 6.55
C ARG A 308 25.20 9.72 6.79
N ALA A 309 26.07 10.58 7.30
CA ALA A 309 25.82 12.01 7.26
C ALA A 309 25.89 12.48 5.80
N PHE A 310 24.93 13.31 5.39
CA PHE A 310 25.00 14.05 4.13
C PHE A 310 25.87 15.30 4.27
#